data_AF-A0A8H4PR71-F1
#
_entry.id   AF-A0A8H4PR71-F1
#
_cell.length_a   1.000
_cell.length_b   1.000
_cell.length_c   1.000
_cell.angle_alpha   90.00
_cell.angle_beta   90.00
_cell.angle_gamma   90.00
#
_symmetry.space_group_name_H-M   'P 1'
#
loop_
_entity.id
_entity.type
_entity.pdbx_description
1 polymer ?
#
loop_
_entity_poly.entity_id
_entity_poly.type
_entity_poly.pdbx_seq_one_letter_code
_entity_poly.pdbx_strand_id
1 'polypeptide(L)'
;MGIRTVSSLALEHAVIERYEMGLQGIALNAIGELGWKMLFYSISQSLSFLAMALGFWYGGRLVSTGEYSSGQFYVVFMAVVFSGEAAAMFFQYTTSITKARTAINYIFGLRRQLELVDEELDDDSNATRHHKGNTSSTREKDTAGQGVDVRCEAVEFAYPLRPRHRVLRGIDLDVGPGKMVALVGASGCGKSTVISLLERFYDPTAGTVRADGRDVRRLGRRRYRRDVALVQQEPVLYQGSIRDNVGLGSRGDDDEAGGNQDGGKDSQMPESEIVAACQAANIWDFIASLPQGLDTPCGPQGLSLSGGQRQRIAIARALIRRPRLLLLDEATSALDSESEKVVKQALDRAAAGRTTVAVAHRLSTVRDADAIAVFNRGSIAELGTHDELVAQRGLYYQMVLGQSLDREAT
;
A
#
# COMPACT_ATOMS: atom_id res chain seq x y z
N MET A 1 -3.05 -19.30 -8.89
CA MET A 1 -1.95 -19.50 -9.87
C MET A 1 -2.22 -18.59 -11.05
N GLY A 2 -1.19 -17.98 -11.64
CA GLY A 2 -1.36 -17.24 -12.88
C GLY A 2 -1.59 -18.19 -14.06
N ILE A 3 -2.33 -17.76 -15.08
CA ILE A 3 -2.63 -18.58 -16.28
C ILE A 3 -1.37 -19.11 -16.96
N ARG A 4 -0.28 -18.32 -16.98
CA ARG A 4 1.02 -18.73 -17.51
C ARG A 4 1.61 -19.94 -16.78
N THR A 5 1.46 -20.01 -15.45
CA THR A 5 1.94 -21.14 -14.64
C THR A 5 1.15 -22.41 -14.93
N VAL A 6 -0.17 -22.29 -15.04
CA VAL A 6 -1.05 -23.42 -15.37
C VAL A 6 -0.67 -23.99 -16.74
N SER A 7 -0.49 -23.11 -17.72
CA SER A 7 -0.13 -23.52 -19.08
C SER A 7 1.28 -24.06 -19.19
N SER A 8 2.26 -23.48 -18.49
CA SER A 8 3.63 -24.02 -18.46
C SER A 8 3.73 -25.42 -17.86
N LEU A 9 2.79 -25.79 -16.99
CA LEU A 9 2.73 -27.10 -16.34
C LEU A 9 1.75 -28.06 -17.03
N ALA A 10 1.10 -27.63 -18.12
CA ALA A 10 0.05 -28.37 -18.82
C ALA A 10 -1.08 -28.85 -17.88
N LEU A 11 -1.45 -28.02 -16.90
CA LEU A 11 -2.43 -28.35 -15.86
C LEU A 11 -3.85 -27.83 -16.17
N GLU A 12 -4.12 -27.38 -17.39
CA GLU A 12 -5.40 -26.77 -17.78
C GLU A 12 -6.57 -27.70 -17.46
N HIS A 13 -6.48 -28.98 -17.83
CA HIS A 13 -7.53 -29.96 -17.57
C HIS A 13 -7.80 -30.18 -16.08
N ALA A 14 -6.74 -30.30 -15.25
CA ALA A 14 -6.90 -30.50 -13.81
C ALA A 14 -7.54 -29.28 -13.12
N VAL A 15 -7.24 -28.06 -13.59
CA VAL A 15 -7.85 -26.83 -13.09
C VAL A 15 -9.32 -26.73 -13.51
N ILE A 16 -9.63 -27.05 -14.78
CA ILE A 16 -11.00 -27.04 -15.30
C ILE A 16 -11.85 -28.07 -14.55
N GLU A 17 -11.36 -29.30 -14.38
CA GLU A 17 -12.09 -30.35 -13.67
C GLU A 17 -12.39 -29.96 -12.22
N ARG A 18 -11.42 -29.35 -11.53
CA ARG A 18 -11.63 -28.84 -10.17
C ARG A 18 -12.64 -27.70 -10.13
N TYR A 19 -12.66 -26.84 -11.15
CA TYR A 19 -13.65 -25.78 -11.29
C TYR A 19 -15.05 -26.35 -11.56
N GLU A 20 -15.16 -27.34 -12.44
CA GLU A 20 -16.40 -28.06 -12.73
C GLU A 20 -16.94 -28.77 -11.49
N MET A 21 -16.11 -29.47 -10.73
CA MET A 21 -16.49 -30.07 -9.44
C MET A 21 -17.01 -29.02 -8.45
N GLY A 22 -16.42 -27.81 -8.44
CA GLY A 22 -16.90 -26.70 -7.60
C GLY A 22 -18.24 -26.11 -8.07
N LEU A 23 -18.54 -26.21 -9.37
CA LEU A 23 -19.81 -25.77 -9.95
C LEU A 23 -20.92 -26.84 -9.88
N GLN A 24 -20.54 -28.12 -9.81
CA GLN A 24 -21.49 -29.21 -9.68
C GLN A 24 -22.36 -29.02 -8.43
N GLY A 25 -23.67 -29.16 -8.61
CA GLY A 25 -24.66 -28.99 -7.54
C GLY A 25 -25.17 -27.56 -7.34
N ILE A 26 -24.46 -26.51 -7.82
CA ILE A 26 -24.97 -25.13 -7.72
C ILE A 26 -26.25 -24.96 -8.53
N ALA A 27 -26.28 -25.48 -9.76
CA ALA A 27 -27.46 -25.40 -10.62
C ALA A 27 -28.67 -26.16 -10.05
N LEU A 28 -28.47 -27.36 -9.52
CA LEU A 28 -29.54 -28.16 -8.93
C LEU A 28 -30.13 -27.48 -7.68
N ASN A 29 -29.28 -26.95 -6.80
CA ASN A 29 -29.72 -26.19 -5.64
C ASN A 29 -30.45 -24.90 -6.04
N ALA A 30 -29.92 -24.19 -7.04
CA ALA A 30 -30.53 -22.97 -7.55
C ALA A 30 -31.92 -23.24 -8.16
N ILE A 31 -32.08 -24.31 -8.94
CA ILE A 31 -33.37 -24.68 -9.56
C ILE A 31 -34.42 -25.03 -8.49
N GLY A 32 -34.03 -25.78 -7.46
CA GLY A 32 -34.94 -26.11 -6.34
C GLY A 32 -35.42 -24.85 -5.60
N GLU A 33 -34.49 -23.94 -5.29
CA GLU A 33 -34.81 -22.67 -4.65
C GLU A 33 -35.68 -21.77 -5.55
N LEU A 34 -35.40 -21.76 -6.86
CA LEU A 34 -36.18 -20.99 -7.84
C LEU A 34 -37.62 -21.50 -7.93
N GLY A 35 -37.82 -22.82 -7.95
CA GLY A 35 -39.15 -23.43 -8.01
C GLY A 35 -40.02 -23.02 -6.82
N TRP A 36 -39.46 -23.04 -5.61
CA TRP A 36 -40.15 -22.57 -4.41
C TRP A 36 -40.52 -21.08 -4.52
N LYS A 37 -39.59 -20.22 -4.94
CA LYS A 37 -39.87 -18.78 -5.15
C LYS A 37 -40.97 -18.53 -6.19
N MET A 38 -40.93 -19.26 -7.31
CA MET A 38 -41.92 -19.12 -8.38
C MET A 38 -43.32 -19.55 -7.94
N LEU A 39 -43.43 -20.59 -7.09
CA LEU A 39 -44.71 -21.00 -6.52
C LEU A 39 -45.33 -19.87 -5.68
N PHE A 40 -44.58 -19.28 -4.74
CA PHE A 40 -45.07 -18.15 -3.94
C PHE A 40 -45.40 -16.93 -4.78
N TYR A 41 -44.59 -16.66 -5.81
CA TYR A 41 -44.86 -15.58 -6.75
C TYR A 41 -46.18 -15.79 -7.49
N SER A 42 -46.44 -17.01 -8.00
CA SER A 42 -47.69 -17.34 -8.67
C SER A 42 -48.89 -17.19 -7.75
N ILE A 43 -48.80 -17.68 -6.51
CA ILE A 43 -49.88 -17.55 -5.51
C ILE A 43 -50.16 -16.07 -5.22
N SER A 44 -49.12 -15.25 -5.05
CA SER A 44 -49.25 -13.82 -4.80
C SER A 44 -49.95 -13.10 -5.96
N GLN A 45 -49.64 -13.45 -7.22
CA GLN A 45 -50.28 -12.87 -8.40
C GLN A 45 -51.74 -13.31 -8.54
N SER A 46 -52.04 -14.60 -8.31
CA SER A 46 -53.41 -15.12 -8.38
C SER A 46 -54.32 -14.51 -7.32
N LEU A 47 -53.80 -14.22 -6.12
CA LEU A 47 -54.58 -13.60 -5.05
C LEU A 47 -55.11 -12.20 -5.42
N SER A 48 -54.37 -11.44 -6.22
CA SER A 48 -54.81 -10.13 -6.72
C SER A 48 -56.08 -10.24 -7.58
N PHE A 49 -56.13 -11.21 -8.49
CA PHE A 49 -57.32 -11.47 -9.31
C PHE A 49 -58.53 -11.91 -8.48
N LEU A 50 -58.32 -12.73 -7.45
CA LEU A 50 -59.39 -13.14 -6.53
C LEU A 50 -59.95 -11.96 -5.73
N ALA A 51 -59.08 -11.06 -5.25
CA ALA A 51 -59.49 -9.84 -4.55
C ALA A 51 -60.30 -8.92 -5.47
N MET A 52 -59.88 -8.76 -6.73
CA MET A 52 -60.64 -8.02 -7.74
C MET A 52 -62.02 -8.63 -8.00
N ALA A 53 -62.09 -9.96 -8.20
CA ALA A 53 -63.35 -10.65 -8.42
C ALA A 53 -64.33 -10.48 -7.24
N LEU A 54 -63.83 -10.58 -6.00
CA LEU A 54 -64.62 -10.34 -4.80
C LEU A 54 -65.10 -8.89 -4.69
N GLY A 55 -64.23 -7.92 -5.03
CA GLY A 55 -64.58 -6.51 -5.07
C GLY A 55 -65.71 -6.21 -6.07
N PHE A 56 -65.67 -6.80 -7.26
CA PHE A 56 -66.74 -6.67 -8.25
C PHE A 56 -68.03 -7.39 -7.84
N TRP A 57 -67.93 -8.59 -7.26
CA TRP A 57 -69.11 -9.34 -6.81
C TRP A 57 -69.87 -8.59 -5.70
N TYR A 58 -69.14 -8.13 -4.67
CA TYR A 58 -69.75 -7.41 -3.55
C TYR A 58 -70.19 -6.00 -3.97
N GLY A 59 -69.35 -5.29 -4.71
CA GLY A 59 -69.66 -3.97 -5.24
C GLY A 59 -70.86 -3.96 -6.19
N GLY A 60 -70.98 -4.96 -7.06
CA GLY A 60 -72.14 -5.13 -7.94
C GLY A 60 -73.44 -5.33 -7.15
N ARG A 61 -73.38 -6.06 -6.02
CA ARG A 61 -74.54 -6.24 -5.13
C ARG A 61 -74.96 -4.92 -4.45
N LEU A 62 -74.00 -4.11 -4.01
CA LEU A 62 -74.24 -2.78 -3.41
C LEU A 62 -74.84 -1.77 -4.41
N VAL A 63 -74.37 -1.80 -5.67
CA VAL A 63 -74.96 -1.00 -6.74
C VAL A 63 -76.38 -1.49 -7.08
N SER A 64 -76.60 -2.80 -7.09
CA SER A 64 -77.93 -3.39 -7.39
C SER A 64 -78.99 -3.11 -6.33
N THR A 65 -78.60 -2.92 -5.07
CA THR A 65 -79.49 -2.59 -3.94
C THR A 65 -79.76 -1.09 -3.81
N GLY A 66 -79.07 -0.26 -4.60
CA GLY A 66 -79.24 1.19 -4.64
C GLY A 66 -78.50 1.95 -3.53
N GLU A 67 -77.71 1.27 -2.70
CA GLU A 67 -76.93 1.90 -1.61
C GLU A 67 -75.75 2.74 -2.13
N TYR A 68 -75.20 2.38 -3.30
CA TYR A 68 -74.09 3.08 -3.95
C TYR A 68 -74.41 3.48 -5.39
N SER A 69 -73.91 4.65 -5.81
CA SER A 69 -73.87 5.01 -7.23
C SER A 69 -72.71 4.32 -7.95
N SER A 70 -72.88 4.02 -9.25
CA SER A 70 -71.82 3.40 -10.07
C SER A 70 -70.51 4.20 -10.04
N GLY A 71 -70.60 5.54 -10.01
CA GLY A 71 -69.43 6.42 -9.90
C GLY A 71 -68.68 6.26 -8.56
N GLN A 72 -69.40 6.25 -7.44
CA GLN A 72 -68.80 6.03 -6.12
C GLN A 72 -68.13 4.66 -6.00
N PHE A 73 -68.74 3.62 -6.57
CA PHE A 73 -68.13 2.28 -6.59
C PHE A 73 -66.78 2.27 -7.31
N TYR A 74 -66.71 2.79 -8.55
CA TYR A 74 -65.45 2.79 -9.30
C TYR A 74 -64.36 3.64 -8.64
N VAL A 75 -64.71 4.78 -8.04
CA VAL A 75 -63.75 5.62 -7.31
C VAL A 75 -63.16 4.87 -6.11
N VAL A 76 -64.00 4.25 -5.28
CA VAL A 76 -63.53 3.50 -4.10
C VAL A 76 -62.73 2.27 -4.53
N PHE A 77 -63.20 1.55 -5.54
CA PHE A 77 -62.54 0.35 -6.05
C PHE A 77 -61.14 0.67 -6.60
N MET A 78 -61.01 1.66 -7.48
CA MET A 78 -59.71 2.07 -8.02
C MET A 78 -58.77 2.58 -6.93
N ALA A 79 -59.27 3.38 -5.99
CA ALA A 79 -58.46 3.92 -4.90
C ALA A 79 -57.86 2.80 -4.03
N VAL A 80 -58.65 1.79 -3.67
CA VAL A 80 -58.20 0.68 -2.82
C VAL A 80 -57.23 -0.25 -3.57
N VAL A 81 -57.52 -0.60 -4.81
CA VAL A 81 -56.66 -1.52 -5.60
C VAL A 81 -55.32 -0.88 -5.91
N PHE A 82 -55.31 0.34 -6.47
CA PHE A 82 -54.05 0.99 -6.84
C PHE A 82 -53.21 1.40 -5.63
N SER A 83 -53.82 1.76 -4.50
CA SER A 83 -53.05 2.02 -3.27
C SER A 83 -52.42 0.74 -2.70
N GLY A 84 -53.13 -0.40 -2.77
CA GLY A 84 -52.59 -1.70 -2.39
C GLY A 84 -51.40 -2.12 -3.25
N GLU A 85 -51.51 -1.97 -4.58
CA GLU A 85 -50.41 -2.26 -5.51
C GLU A 85 -49.20 -1.35 -5.30
N ALA A 86 -49.43 -0.04 -5.10
CA ALA A 86 -48.37 0.92 -4.81
C ALA A 86 -47.63 0.59 -3.51
N ALA A 87 -48.36 0.19 -2.46
CA ALA A 87 -47.76 -0.25 -1.20
C ALA A 87 -46.96 -1.55 -1.37
N ALA A 88 -47.44 -2.50 -2.16
CA ALA A 88 -46.71 -3.74 -2.45
C ALA A 88 -45.40 -3.48 -3.20
N MET A 89 -45.40 -2.53 -4.15
CA MET A 89 -44.19 -2.12 -4.86
C MET A 89 -43.12 -1.55 -3.92
N PHE A 90 -43.51 -0.81 -2.87
CA PHE A 90 -42.55 -0.32 -1.86
C PHE A 90 -41.80 -1.47 -1.18
N PHE A 91 -42.49 -2.56 -0.83
CA PHE A 91 -41.87 -3.70 -0.18
C PHE A 91 -40.89 -4.46 -1.09
N GLN A 92 -41.02 -4.39 -2.41
CA GLN A 92 -40.06 -4.99 -3.34
C GLN A 92 -38.66 -4.36 -3.19
N TYR A 93 -38.57 -3.10 -2.79
CA TYR A 93 -37.30 -2.41 -2.54
C TYR A 93 -36.66 -2.74 -1.19
N THR A 94 -37.33 -3.46 -0.28
CA THR A 94 -36.81 -3.82 1.05
C THR A 94 -35.45 -4.51 0.98
N THR A 95 -35.26 -5.41 0.02
CA THR A 95 -33.98 -6.09 -0.20
C THR A 95 -32.87 -5.13 -0.58
N SER A 96 -33.17 -4.17 -1.46
CA SER A 96 -32.22 -3.12 -1.88
C SER A 96 -31.87 -2.19 -0.71
N ILE A 97 -32.85 -1.81 0.12
CA ILE A 97 -32.64 -1.01 1.33
C ILE A 97 -31.72 -1.74 2.31
N THR A 98 -31.94 -3.04 2.51
CA THR A 98 -31.11 -3.86 3.42
C THR A 98 -29.68 -3.97 2.92
N LYS A 99 -29.49 -4.25 1.62
CA LYS A 99 -28.17 -4.28 0.98
C LYS A 99 -27.46 -2.92 1.08
N ALA A 100 -28.17 -1.83 0.81
CA ALA A 100 -27.64 -0.48 0.93
C ALA A 100 -27.16 -0.19 2.35
N ARG A 101 -27.95 -0.55 3.37
CA ARG A 101 -27.56 -0.39 4.78
C ARG A 101 -26.29 -1.16 5.12
N THR A 102 -26.15 -2.40 4.66
CA THR A 102 -24.92 -3.19 4.87
C THR A 102 -23.70 -2.56 4.20
N ALA A 103 -23.85 -2.09 2.96
CA ALA A 103 -22.77 -1.43 2.23
C ALA A 103 -22.34 -0.11 2.90
N ILE A 104 -23.30 0.70 3.35
CA ILE A 104 -23.05 1.95 4.06
C ILE A 104 -22.33 1.70 5.39
N ASN A 105 -22.78 0.72 6.18
CA ASN A 105 -22.11 0.36 7.43
C ASN A 105 -20.67 -0.08 7.20
N TYR A 106 -20.41 -0.83 6.13
CA TYR A 106 -19.06 -1.22 5.74
C TYR A 106 -18.20 0.00 5.38
N ILE A 107 -18.73 0.92 4.57
CA ILE A 107 -18.04 2.16 4.18
C ILE A 107 -17.75 3.03 5.42
N PHE A 108 -18.70 3.20 6.33
CA PHE A 108 -18.49 3.93 7.59
C PHE A 108 -17.49 3.24 8.50
N GLY A 109 -17.48 1.91 8.55
CA GLY A 109 -16.47 1.14 9.27
C GLY A 109 -15.06 1.43 8.75
N LEU A 110 -14.87 1.43 7.44
CA LEU A 110 -13.58 1.75 6.80
C LEU A 110 -13.16 3.22 7.04
N ARG A 111 -14.09 4.18 6.93
CA ARG A 111 -13.78 5.60 7.17
C ARG A 111 -13.33 5.87 8.60
N ARG A 112 -14.01 5.28 9.59
CA ARG A 112 -13.61 5.43 10.99
C ARG A 112 -12.23 4.85 11.28
N GLN A 113 -11.84 3.76 10.60
CA GLN A 113 -10.50 3.19 10.73
C GLN A 113 -9.41 4.11 10.14
N LEU A 114 -9.72 4.84 9.07
CA LEU A 114 -8.82 5.85 8.47
C LEU A 114 -8.62 7.06 9.40
N GLU A 115 -9.70 7.58 10.00
CA GLU A 115 -9.64 8.72 10.93
C GLU A 115 -8.73 8.43 12.13
N LEU A 116 -8.72 7.20 12.67
CA LEU A 116 -7.83 6.81 13.77
C LEU A 116 -6.34 6.78 13.38
N VAL A 117 -6.03 6.56 12.09
CA VAL A 117 -4.65 6.61 11.58
C VAL A 117 -4.23 8.04 11.26
N ASP A 118 -5.18 8.90 10.88
CA ASP A 118 -4.95 10.32 10.59
C ASP A 118 -5.00 11.20 11.87
N GLU A 119 -5.72 10.87 12.95
CA GLU A 119 -5.71 11.66 14.20
C GLU A 119 -4.37 11.57 14.96
N GLU A 120 -3.57 10.52 14.75
CA GLU A 120 -2.16 10.50 15.18
C GLU A 120 -1.29 11.59 14.50
N LEU A 121 -1.84 12.33 13.51
CA LEU A 121 -1.12 13.35 12.75
C LEU A 121 -1.05 14.73 13.44
N ASP A 122 -1.88 15.03 14.44
CA ASP A 122 -2.11 16.43 14.89
C ASP A 122 -1.74 16.77 16.35
N ASP A 123 -1.15 15.85 17.13
CA ASP A 123 -0.89 16.11 18.57
C ASP A 123 0.17 17.19 18.86
N ASP A 124 0.89 17.69 17.85
CA ASP A 124 1.76 18.87 17.98
C ASP A 124 1.03 20.21 17.73
N SER A 125 -0.18 20.19 17.15
CA SER A 125 -0.95 21.41 16.86
C SER A 125 -1.76 21.92 18.05
N ASN A 126 -2.06 21.05 19.04
CA ASN A 126 -2.78 21.43 20.26
C ASN A 126 -1.87 21.82 21.43
N ALA A 127 -0.58 21.49 21.39
CA ALA A 127 0.39 21.96 22.39
C ALA A 127 0.75 23.45 22.23
N THR A 128 0.47 24.07 21.08
CA THR A 128 0.84 25.47 20.78
C THR A 128 -0.23 26.50 21.14
N ARG A 129 -1.42 26.11 21.65
CA ARG A 129 -2.49 27.05 22.03
C ARG A 129 -2.57 27.39 23.53
N HIS A 130 -1.83 26.70 24.40
CA HIS A 130 -1.83 26.98 25.86
C HIS A 130 -0.42 26.96 26.51
N HIS A 131 0.57 27.63 25.93
CA HIS A 131 1.74 28.07 26.71
C HIS A 131 2.39 29.34 26.16
N LYS A 132 1.72 30.48 26.36
CA LYS A 132 2.36 31.80 26.29
C LYS A 132 3.09 32.02 27.62
N GLY A 133 4.30 31.48 27.73
CA GLY A 133 5.12 31.63 28.93
C GLY A 133 6.50 31.00 28.76
N ASN A 134 7.49 31.82 28.41
CA ASN A 134 8.94 31.59 28.53
C ASN A 134 9.43 30.15 28.49
N THR A 135 9.79 29.66 27.30
CA THR A 135 10.98 28.82 27.17
C THR A 135 11.62 29.08 25.82
N SER A 136 12.93 29.23 25.87
CA SER A 136 13.85 29.54 24.78
C SER A 136 13.53 28.84 23.46
N SER A 137 13.52 29.63 22.39
CA SER A 137 13.55 29.20 21.01
C SER A 137 14.68 28.19 20.74
N THR A 138 14.39 26.90 20.76
CA THR A 138 15.15 25.94 19.95
C THR A 138 14.66 26.15 18.52
N ARG A 139 15.30 27.09 17.82
CA ARG A 139 15.26 27.19 16.36
C ARG A 139 15.34 25.76 15.82
N GLU A 140 14.33 25.32 15.05
CA GLU A 140 14.54 24.33 14.01
C GLU A 140 15.70 24.85 13.17
N LYS A 141 16.92 24.39 13.47
CA LYS A 141 18.05 24.64 12.61
C LYS A 141 17.68 23.99 11.29
N ASP A 142 17.80 24.74 10.21
CA ASP A 142 17.85 24.21 8.86
C ASP A 142 18.96 23.12 8.80
N THR A 143 18.59 21.88 9.10
CA THR A 143 19.44 20.69 8.95
C THR A 143 19.25 20.08 7.57
N ALA A 144 18.95 20.93 6.57
CA ALA A 144 18.98 20.55 5.17
C ALA A 144 20.45 20.21 4.82
N GLY A 145 20.76 18.92 4.78
CA GLY A 145 22.10 18.39 4.48
C GLY A 145 22.81 17.68 5.64
N GLN A 146 22.21 17.58 6.83
CA GLN A 146 22.68 16.68 7.88
C GLN A 146 21.78 15.44 7.93
N GLY A 147 22.40 14.26 7.88
CA GLY A 147 21.71 12.99 8.07
C GLY A 147 20.88 12.94 9.35
N VAL A 148 19.97 11.99 9.45
CA VAL A 148 19.19 11.74 10.68
C VAL A 148 19.97 10.78 11.57
N ASP A 149 20.06 11.09 12.87
CA ASP A 149 20.56 10.10 13.84
C ASP A 149 19.45 9.09 14.13
N VAL A 150 19.63 7.82 13.75
CA VAL A 150 18.63 6.76 13.93
C VAL A 150 19.11 5.76 14.97
N ARG A 151 18.32 5.57 16.03
CA ARG A 151 18.62 4.61 17.11
C ARG A 151 17.48 3.66 17.36
N CYS A 152 17.77 2.37 17.34
CA CYS A 152 16.90 1.31 17.83
C CYS A 152 17.39 0.89 19.21
N GLU A 153 16.55 0.98 20.23
CA GLU A 153 16.84 0.61 21.62
C GLU A 153 15.95 -0.57 22.02
N ALA A 154 16.56 -1.74 22.23
CA ALA A 154 15.92 -2.99 22.65
C ALA A 154 14.65 -3.34 21.85
N VAL A 155 14.69 -3.17 20.51
CA VAL A 155 13.51 -3.29 19.67
C VAL A 155 13.08 -4.75 19.50
N GLU A 156 11.85 -5.05 19.90
CA GLU A 156 11.19 -6.33 19.67
C GLU A 156 9.97 -6.17 18.76
N PHE A 157 9.74 -7.15 17.89
CA PHE A 157 8.62 -7.07 16.96
C PHE A 157 8.08 -8.44 16.54
N ALA A 158 6.75 -8.54 16.48
CA ALA A 158 6.00 -9.62 15.84
C ALA A 158 4.91 -9.03 14.94
N TYR A 159 4.75 -9.58 13.74
CA TYR A 159 3.68 -9.14 12.83
C TYR A 159 2.29 -9.41 13.42
N PRO A 160 1.31 -8.49 13.28
CA PRO A 160 -0.03 -8.66 13.86
C PRO A 160 -0.76 -9.94 13.43
N LEU A 161 -0.55 -10.40 12.19
CA LEU A 161 -1.14 -11.64 11.69
C LEU A 161 -0.51 -12.91 12.31
N ARG A 162 0.67 -12.80 12.94
CA ARG A 162 1.41 -13.92 13.55
C ARG A 162 2.07 -13.48 14.87
N PRO A 163 1.28 -13.13 15.91
CA PRO A 163 1.80 -12.52 17.13
C PRO A 163 2.72 -13.44 17.94
N ARG A 164 2.59 -14.76 17.78
CA ARG A 164 3.44 -15.76 18.46
C ARG A 164 4.84 -15.87 17.86
N HIS A 165 5.06 -15.37 16.64
CA HIS A 165 6.33 -15.48 15.95
C HIS A 165 7.10 -14.15 16.03
N ARG A 166 7.94 -14.00 17.06
CA ARG A 166 8.82 -12.83 17.20
C ARG A 166 9.93 -12.87 16.15
N VAL A 167 9.91 -11.86 15.28
CA VAL A 167 10.87 -11.68 14.20
C VAL A 167 12.10 -10.94 14.70
N LEU A 168 11.90 -9.86 15.49
CA LEU A 168 12.98 -9.12 16.15
C LEU A 168 12.93 -9.38 17.66
N ARG A 169 14.09 -9.58 18.27
CA ARG A 169 14.26 -10.06 19.64
C ARG A 169 15.23 -9.17 20.43
N GLY A 170 14.94 -7.88 20.51
CA GLY A 170 15.73 -6.91 21.28
C GLY A 170 16.96 -6.48 20.50
N ILE A 171 16.76 -5.85 19.34
CA ILE A 171 17.87 -5.33 18.55
C ILE A 171 18.26 -3.93 19.04
N ASP A 172 19.57 -3.71 19.15
CA ASP A 172 20.18 -2.41 19.40
C ASP A 172 20.99 -2.01 18.16
N LEU A 173 20.60 -0.91 17.52
CA LEU A 173 21.23 -0.44 16.29
C LEU A 173 21.37 1.07 16.34
N ASP A 174 22.58 1.57 16.11
CA ASP A 174 22.88 2.99 16.06
C ASP A 174 23.40 3.34 14.66
N VAL A 175 22.71 4.28 13.99
CA VAL A 175 23.04 4.75 12.65
C VAL A 175 23.27 6.26 12.75
N GLY A 176 24.53 6.63 12.91
CA GLY A 176 24.92 8.02 13.03
C GLY A 176 24.61 8.84 11.76
N PRO A 177 24.47 10.16 11.88
CA PRO A 177 24.07 11.03 10.78
C PRO A 177 25.09 11.00 9.64
N GLY A 178 24.62 10.72 8.43
CA GLY A 178 25.43 10.69 7.21
C GLY A 178 26.23 9.41 7.02
N LYS A 179 26.11 8.44 7.95
CA LYS A 179 26.75 7.13 7.84
C LYS A 179 25.88 6.14 7.09
N MET A 180 26.53 5.14 6.52
CA MET A 180 25.90 3.98 5.90
C MET A 180 26.05 2.75 6.79
N VAL A 181 24.91 2.17 7.20
CA VAL A 181 24.86 0.90 7.94
C VAL A 181 24.25 -0.18 7.08
N ALA A 182 24.97 -1.28 6.92
CA ALA A 182 24.56 -2.44 6.16
C ALA A 182 23.94 -3.51 7.06
N LEU A 183 22.80 -4.06 6.67
CA LEU A 183 22.15 -5.19 7.34
C LEU A 183 22.38 -6.45 6.51
N VAL A 184 23.06 -7.44 7.09
CA VAL A 184 23.39 -8.72 6.45
C VAL A 184 22.92 -9.88 7.31
N GLY A 185 22.66 -11.03 6.72
CA GLY A 185 22.18 -12.21 7.46
C GLY A 185 21.34 -13.14 6.60
N ALA A 186 21.02 -14.32 7.12
CA ALA A 186 20.21 -15.32 6.44
C ALA A 186 18.82 -14.79 6.03
N SER A 187 18.18 -15.41 5.05
CA SER A 187 16.79 -15.06 4.71
C SER A 187 15.87 -15.29 5.92
N GLY A 188 14.92 -14.38 6.14
CA GLY A 188 13.96 -14.46 7.25
C GLY A 188 14.49 -14.04 8.64
N CYS A 189 15.73 -13.53 8.76
CA CYS A 189 16.27 -13.11 10.06
C CYS A 189 15.79 -11.73 10.55
N GLY A 190 14.96 -11.01 9.76
CA GLY A 190 14.34 -9.75 10.17
C GLY A 190 14.90 -8.47 9.53
N LYS A 191 15.80 -8.55 8.54
CA LYS A 191 16.43 -7.38 7.88
C LYS A 191 15.41 -6.39 7.29
N SER A 192 14.53 -6.83 6.39
CA SER A 192 13.49 -5.99 5.80
C SER A 192 12.40 -5.59 6.82
N THR A 193 12.30 -6.30 7.94
CA THR A 193 11.45 -5.89 9.08
C THR A 193 12.02 -4.64 9.76
N VAL A 194 13.33 -4.49 9.87
CA VAL A 194 13.96 -3.23 10.35
C VAL A 194 13.58 -2.07 9.43
N ILE A 195 13.68 -2.24 8.11
CA ILE A 195 13.23 -1.22 7.14
C ILE A 195 11.75 -0.87 7.36
N SER A 196 10.90 -1.89 7.56
CA SER A 196 9.46 -1.67 7.79
C SER A 196 9.16 -0.86 9.06
N LEU A 197 9.97 -1.03 10.12
CA LEU A 197 9.87 -0.25 11.34
C LEU A 197 10.44 1.17 11.16
N LEU A 198 11.54 1.31 10.42
CA LEU A 198 12.11 2.62 10.07
C LEU A 198 11.20 3.44 9.15
N GLU A 199 10.36 2.81 8.32
CA GLU A 199 9.28 3.48 7.55
C GLU A 199 8.01 3.71 8.38
N ARG A 200 7.98 3.20 9.62
CA ARG A 200 6.80 3.17 10.49
C ARG A 200 5.58 2.59 9.77
N PHE A 201 5.77 1.51 8.99
CA PHE A 201 4.66 0.68 8.52
C PHE A 201 4.04 -0.10 9.69
N TYR A 202 4.86 -0.42 10.67
CA TYR A 202 4.47 -1.01 11.93
C TYR A 202 5.20 -0.29 13.07
N ASP A 203 4.58 -0.26 14.25
CA ASP A 203 5.25 0.15 15.47
C ASP A 203 5.85 -1.08 16.19
N PRO A 204 6.98 -0.92 16.89
CA PRO A 204 7.61 -2.02 17.61
C PRO A 204 6.70 -2.53 18.75
N THR A 205 6.75 -3.84 19.03
CA THR A 205 5.99 -4.47 20.11
C THR A 205 6.57 -4.12 21.49
N ALA A 206 7.90 -4.01 21.57
CA ALA A 206 8.63 -3.48 22.72
C ALA A 206 9.90 -2.76 22.25
N GLY A 207 10.50 -1.95 23.12
CA GLY A 207 11.63 -1.08 22.78
C GLY A 207 11.19 0.21 22.10
N THR A 208 12.15 0.98 21.60
CA THR A 208 11.90 2.27 20.94
C THR A 208 12.77 2.46 19.70
N VAL A 209 12.21 3.15 18.70
CA VAL A 209 12.93 3.62 17.52
C VAL A 209 12.95 5.15 17.58
N ARG A 210 14.13 5.75 17.54
CA ARG A 210 14.32 7.20 17.63
C ARG A 210 14.95 7.74 16.36
N ALA A 211 14.49 8.93 15.96
CA ALA A 211 15.07 9.76 14.92
C ALA A 211 15.41 11.14 15.50
N ASP A 212 16.68 11.55 15.42
CA ASP A 212 17.21 12.77 16.04
C ASP A 212 16.86 12.86 17.55
N GLY A 213 16.97 11.73 18.25
CA GLY A 213 16.66 11.61 19.68
C GLY A 213 15.17 11.58 20.06
N ARG A 214 14.25 11.77 19.10
CA ARG A 214 12.79 11.71 19.32
C ARG A 214 12.23 10.36 18.90
N ASP A 215 11.34 9.80 19.70
CA ASP A 215 10.62 8.57 19.36
C ASP A 215 9.76 8.76 18.10
N VAL A 216 9.93 7.90 17.08
CA VAL A 216 9.21 7.99 15.80
C VAL A 216 7.70 7.88 15.95
N ARG A 217 7.21 7.27 17.04
CA ARG A 217 5.78 7.16 17.37
C ARG A 217 5.15 8.51 17.69
N ARG A 218 5.95 9.47 18.18
CA ARG A 218 5.50 10.82 18.52
C ARG A 218 5.56 11.81 17.35
N LEU A 219 6.21 11.43 16.26
CA LEU A 219 6.30 12.26 15.06
C LEU A 219 5.06 12.01 14.18
N GLY A 220 4.51 13.03 13.54
CA GLY A 220 3.45 12.80 12.53
C GLY A 220 3.98 11.92 11.39
N ARG A 221 3.27 10.82 11.05
CA ARG A 221 3.73 9.81 10.07
C ARG A 221 4.09 10.42 8.71
N ARG A 222 3.26 11.36 8.23
CA ARG A 222 3.48 12.08 6.96
C ARG A 222 4.77 12.90 7.01
N ARG A 223 4.95 13.70 8.06
CA ARG A 223 6.13 14.54 8.26
C ARG A 223 7.40 13.71 8.38
N TYR A 224 7.36 12.63 9.16
CA TYR A 224 8.50 11.73 9.30
C TYR A 224 8.88 11.11 7.95
N ARG A 225 7.90 10.55 7.21
CA ARG A 225 8.18 9.95 5.90
C ARG A 225 8.70 10.97 4.89
N ARG A 226 8.44 12.28 5.00
CA ARG A 226 9.05 13.30 4.11
C ARG A 226 10.57 13.30 4.14
N ASP A 227 11.16 12.89 5.25
CA ASP A 227 12.61 12.80 5.41
C ASP A 227 13.17 11.39 5.12
N VAL A 228 12.30 10.43 4.83
CA VAL A 228 12.66 9.03 4.53
C VAL A 228 12.36 8.69 3.07
N ALA A 229 13.25 7.95 2.42
CA ALA A 229 12.98 7.36 1.12
C ALA A 229 13.37 5.88 1.08
N LEU A 230 12.46 5.06 0.56
CA LEU A 230 12.65 3.62 0.39
C LEU A 230 12.87 3.27 -1.09
N VAL A 231 13.94 2.53 -1.36
CA VAL A 231 14.21 1.87 -2.64
C VAL A 231 14.08 0.36 -2.43
N GLN A 232 13.01 -0.21 -2.99
CA GLN A 232 12.69 -1.64 -2.86
C GLN A 232 13.41 -2.50 -3.91
N GLN A 233 13.48 -3.80 -3.64
CA GLN A 233 14.03 -4.83 -4.53
C GLN A 233 13.33 -4.87 -5.89
N GLU A 234 11.99 -4.84 -5.87
CA GLU A 234 11.15 -4.80 -7.07
C GLU A 234 10.36 -3.47 -7.09
N PRO A 235 10.86 -2.46 -7.79
CA PRO A 235 10.23 -1.15 -7.81
C PRO A 235 8.95 -1.18 -8.63
N VAL A 236 7.86 -0.72 -8.02
CA VAL A 236 6.59 -0.51 -8.72
C VAL A 236 6.63 0.84 -9.44
N LEU A 237 6.40 0.79 -10.74
CA LEU A 237 6.06 1.96 -11.56
C LEU A 237 4.55 1.99 -11.79
N TYR A 238 3.95 3.14 -11.52
CA TYR A 238 2.54 3.38 -11.72
C TYR A 238 2.24 3.68 -13.18
N GLN A 239 1.00 3.41 -13.59
CA GLN A 239 0.54 3.76 -14.93
C GLN A 239 0.58 5.29 -15.10
N GLY A 240 1.37 5.78 -16.05
CA GLY A 240 1.59 7.21 -16.28
C GLY A 240 2.88 7.45 -17.06
N SER A 241 3.35 8.70 -17.11
CA SER A 241 4.65 9.02 -17.72
C SER A 241 5.82 8.73 -16.77
N ILE A 242 7.05 8.75 -17.29
CA ILE A 242 8.26 8.72 -16.45
C ILE A 242 8.30 9.97 -15.56
N ARG A 243 7.91 11.13 -16.09
CA ARG A 243 7.75 12.39 -15.35
C ARG A 243 6.85 12.20 -14.12
N ASP A 244 5.68 11.61 -14.30
CA ASP A 244 4.72 11.38 -13.21
C ASP A 244 5.31 10.45 -12.15
N ASN A 245 5.94 9.35 -12.59
CA ASN A 245 6.53 8.38 -11.68
C ASN A 245 7.66 8.97 -10.83
N VAL A 246 8.53 9.80 -11.42
CA VAL A 246 9.56 10.51 -10.65
C VAL A 246 8.90 11.56 -9.76
N GLY A 247 7.94 12.31 -10.29
CA GLY A 247 7.21 13.38 -9.59
C GLY A 247 6.46 12.93 -8.33
N LEU A 248 6.03 11.66 -8.25
CA LEU A 248 5.42 11.07 -7.05
C LEU A 248 6.31 11.16 -5.79
N GLY A 249 7.63 11.32 -5.97
CA GLY A 249 8.56 11.51 -4.86
C GLY A 249 8.65 12.95 -4.35
N SER A 250 8.03 13.91 -5.05
CA SER A 250 8.08 15.32 -4.68
C SER A 250 7.48 15.57 -3.30
N ARG A 251 7.98 16.59 -2.61
CA ARG A 251 7.43 17.08 -1.35
C ARG A 251 6.15 17.92 -1.53
N GLY A 252 5.62 17.99 -2.76
CA GLY A 252 4.53 18.84 -3.23
C GLY A 252 3.49 19.27 -2.19
N ASP A 253 3.24 20.58 -2.19
CA ASP A 253 2.43 21.36 -1.26
C ASP A 253 1.05 20.75 -0.98
N ASP A 254 0.71 20.66 0.30
CA ASP A 254 -0.54 20.10 0.84
C ASP A 254 -1.79 21.00 0.64
N ASP A 255 -1.82 21.91 -0.33
CA ASP A 255 -2.97 22.82 -0.52
C ASP A 255 -4.02 22.33 -1.55
N GLU A 256 -4.03 21.03 -1.90
CA GLU A 256 -5.10 20.43 -2.73
C GLU A 256 -5.94 19.37 -2.00
N ALA A 257 -5.95 19.37 -0.67
CA ALA A 257 -6.96 18.65 0.12
C ALA A 257 -8.23 19.49 0.39
N GLY A 258 -8.39 20.63 -0.28
CA GLY A 258 -9.66 21.37 -0.40
C GLY A 258 -10.15 21.26 -1.84
N GLY A 259 -11.18 20.47 -2.08
CA GLY A 259 -11.66 20.18 -3.44
C GLY A 259 -11.97 21.43 -4.26
N ASN A 260 -11.13 21.70 -5.26
CA ASN A 260 -11.54 22.37 -6.48
C ASN A 260 -11.24 21.43 -7.64
N GLN A 261 -12.27 20.69 -8.04
CA GLN A 261 -12.39 20.17 -9.40
C GLN A 261 -12.58 21.36 -10.33
N ASP A 262 -11.50 22.07 -10.64
CA ASP A 262 -11.41 22.87 -11.86
C ASP A 262 -9.97 22.78 -12.35
N GLY A 263 -9.81 22.24 -13.56
CA GLY A 263 -8.53 21.88 -14.16
C GLY A 263 -7.62 23.08 -14.45
N GLY A 264 -6.95 23.59 -13.42
CA GLY A 264 -5.87 24.56 -13.49
C GLY A 264 -4.51 23.86 -13.46
N LYS A 265 -3.85 23.82 -14.61
CA LYS A 265 -2.40 23.69 -14.76
C LYS A 265 -1.67 24.59 -13.74
N ASP A 266 -0.48 24.15 -13.30
CA ASP A 266 0.61 24.96 -12.72
C ASP A 266 0.92 24.85 -11.21
N SER A 267 0.86 23.63 -10.66
CA SER A 267 1.83 23.20 -9.61
C SER A 267 2.78 22.14 -10.18
N GLN A 268 3.22 22.35 -11.42
CA GLN A 268 4.15 21.44 -12.09
C GLN A 268 5.55 21.67 -11.53
N MET A 269 6.05 20.66 -10.80
CA MET A 269 7.45 20.56 -10.38
C MET A 269 8.38 21.01 -11.52
N PRO A 270 9.33 21.93 -11.29
CA PRO A 270 10.18 22.42 -12.36
C PRO A 270 10.93 21.26 -12.99
N GLU A 271 10.86 21.16 -14.33
CA GLU A 271 11.45 20.06 -15.08
C GLU A 271 12.95 19.89 -14.77
N SER A 272 13.65 20.99 -14.46
CA SER A 272 15.05 20.99 -14.04
C SER A 272 15.32 20.12 -12.81
N GLU A 273 14.40 20.04 -11.83
CA GLU A 273 14.56 19.18 -10.66
C GLU A 273 14.39 17.71 -11.00
N ILE A 274 13.46 17.39 -11.90
CA ILE A 274 13.25 16.03 -12.40
C ILE A 274 14.49 15.57 -13.19
N VAL A 275 15.00 16.44 -14.06
CA VAL A 275 16.24 16.18 -14.83
C VAL A 275 17.42 15.95 -13.89
N ALA A 276 17.60 16.79 -12.87
CA ALA A 276 18.69 16.64 -11.90
C ALA A 276 18.58 15.32 -11.12
N ALA A 277 17.38 14.90 -10.71
CA ALA A 277 17.16 13.61 -10.07
C ALA A 277 17.47 12.43 -11.01
N CYS A 278 17.06 12.52 -12.28
CA CYS A 278 17.34 11.52 -13.31
C CYS A 278 18.84 11.42 -13.64
N GLN A 279 19.57 12.54 -13.64
CA GLN A 279 21.02 12.57 -13.80
C GLN A 279 21.74 11.94 -12.61
N ALA A 280 21.32 12.29 -11.39
CA ALA A 280 21.86 11.68 -10.16
C ALA A 280 21.65 10.16 -10.13
N ALA A 281 20.52 9.68 -10.66
CA ALA A 281 20.19 8.27 -10.79
C ALA A 281 20.78 7.56 -12.03
N ASN A 282 21.64 8.22 -12.82
CA ASN A 282 22.23 7.69 -14.06
C ASN A 282 21.20 7.16 -15.08
N ILE A 283 20.01 7.77 -15.19
CA ILE A 283 18.96 7.34 -16.15
C ILE A 283 18.66 8.37 -17.23
N TRP A 284 19.16 9.60 -17.06
CA TRP A 284 18.91 10.70 -17.99
C TRP A 284 19.25 10.38 -19.45
N ASP A 285 20.41 9.80 -19.73
CA ASP A 285 20.84 9.50 -21.12
C ASP A 285 19.88 8.52 -21.81
N PHE A 286 19.36 7.55 -21.06
CA PHE A 286 18.34 6.63 -21.58
C PHE A 286 17.03 7.37 -21.84
N ILE A 287 16.55 8.19 -20.89
CA ILE A 287 15.31 8.96 -21.05
C ILE A 287 15.43 9.90 -22.25
N ALA A 288 16.56 10.61 -22.40
CA ALA A 288 16.82 11.52 -23.51
C ALA A 288 16.89 10.81 -24.87
N SER A 289 17.23 9.51 -24.89
CA SER A 289 17.21 8.69 -26.11
C SER A 289 15.81 8.24 -26.54
N LEU A 290 14.79 8.34 -25.66
CA LEU A 290 13.42 7.94 -25.97
C LEU A 290 12.72 9.00 -26.84
N PRO A 291 11.86 8.60 -27.80
CA PRO A 291 11.16 9.53 -28.68
C PRO A 291 10.30 10.58 -27.95
N GLN A 292 9.78 10.22 -26.76
CA GLN A 292 8.91 11.08 -25.94
C GLN A 292 9.61 11.56 -24.65
N GLY A 293 10.90 11.29 -24.48
CA GLY A 293 11.66 11.75 -23.32
C GLY A 293 10.99 11.37 -21.98
N LEU A 294 10.83 12.37 -21.12
CA LEU A 294 10.16 12.25 -19.81
C LEU A 294 8.67 11.89 -19.91
N ASP A 295 8.02 12.20 -21.03
CA ASP A 295 6.59 11.96 -21.23
C ASP A 295 6.30 10.55 -21.77
N THR A 296 7.35 9.72 -21.92
CA THR A 296 7.22 8.31 -22.32
C THR A 296 6.33 7.55 -21.32
N PRO A 297 5.31 6.81 -21.77
CA PRO A 297 4.43 6.05 -20.89
C PRO A 297 5.13 4.82 -20.30
N CYS A 298 5.00 4.64 -18.99
CA CYS A 298 5.50 3.50 -18.23
C CYS A 298 4.43 2.92 -17.29
N GLY A 299 4.69 1.73 -16.74
CA GLY A 299 3.74 0.98 -15.91
C GLY A 299 3.26 -0.31 -16.58
N PRO A 300 2.25 -1.01 -16.01
CA PRO A 300 1.80 -2.31 -16.48
C PRO A 300 1.31 -2.35 -17.94
N GLN A 301 0.79 -1.23 -18.46
CA GLN A 301 0.32 -1.09 -19.84
C GLN A 301 1.27 -0.25 -20.72
N GLY A 302 2.39 0.24 -20.17
CA GLY A 302 3.35 1.11 -20.86
C GLY A 302 4.51 0.37 -21.52
N LEU A 303 5.59 1.12 -21.84
CA LEU A 303 6.82 0.55 -22.38
C LEU A 303 7.44 -0.47 -21.39
N SER A 304 7.85 -1.63 -21.89
CA SER A 304 8.57 -2.62 -21.10
C SER A 304 9.99 -2.13 -20.83
N LEU A 305 10.22 -1.60 -19.63
CA LEU A 305 11.54 -1.19 -19.14
C LEU A 305 12.30 -2.38 -18.55
N SER A 306 13.62 -2.39 -18.72
CA SER A 306 14.48 -3.40 -18.08
C SER A 306 14.45 -3.28 -16.55
N GLY A 307 14.84 -4.34 -15.83
CA GLY A 307 14.95 -4.31 -14.37
C GLY A 307 15.79 -3.13 -13.87
N GLY A 308 16.97 -2.93 -14.47
CA GLY A 308 17.89 -1.84 -14.09
C GLY A 308 17.36 -0.44 -14.42
N GLN A 309 16.58 -0.29 -15.50
CA GLN A 309 15.93 0.98 -15.82
C GLN A 309 14.84 1.31 -14.80
N ARG A 310 13.98 0.34 -14.45
CA ARG A 310 12.95 0.52 -13.42
C ARG A 310 13.56 0.89 -12.07
N GLN A 311 14.67 0.24 -11.70
CA GLN A 311 15.41 0.56 -10.48
C GLN A 311 15.91 2.00 -10.45
N ARG A 312 16.53 2.47 -11.54
CA ARG A 312 17.04 3.85 -11.61
C ARG A 312 15.93 4.89 -11.58
N ILE A 313 14.77 4.62 -12.18
CA ILE A 313 13.60 5.50 -12.05
C ILE A 313 13.13 5.56 -10.58
N ALA A 314 13.11 4.43 -9.86
CA ALA A 314 12.78 4.43 -8.45
C ALA A 314 13.82 5.16 -7.58
N ILE A 315 15.11 5.10 -7.94
CA ILE A 315 16.17 5.90 -7.29
C ILE A 315 15.94 7.39 -7.57
N ALA A 316 15.64 7.80 -8.80
CA ALA A 316 15.30 9.19 -9.12
C ALA A 316 14.09 9.68 -8.31
N ARG A 317 13.04 8.85 -8.19
CA ARG A 317 11.86 9.10 -7.35
C ARG A 317 12.22 9.23 -5.86
N ALA A 318 13.18 8.46 -5.36
CA ALA A 318 13.67 8.61 -3.99
C ALA A 318 14.47 9.91 -3.81
N LEU A 319 15.29 10.29 -4.80
CA LEU A 319 16.19 11.44 -4.74
C LEU A 319 15.50 12.79 -4.86
N ILE A 320 14.46 12.89 -5.69
CA ILE A 320 13.71 14.14 -5.85
C ILE A 320 13.09 14.60 -4.52
N ARG A 321 12.81 13.66 -3.61
CA ARG A 321 12.33 13.94 -2.25
C ARG A 321 13.35 14.65 -1.36
N ARG A 322 14.63 14.62 -1.72
CA ARG A 322 15.78 15.06 -0.89
C ARG A 322 15.72 14.49 0.54
N PRO A 323 15.67 13.15 0.69
CA PRO A 323 15.53 12.50 2.00
C PRO A 323 16.80 12.69 2.85
N ARG A 324 16.63 12.71 4.18
CA ARG A 324 17.74 12.68 5.14
C ARG A 324 18.11 11.24 5.54
N LEU A 325 17.15 10.32 5.46
CA LEU A 325 17.29 8.88 5.66
C LEU A 325 16.95 8.12 4.37
N LEU A 326 17.91 7.38 3.84
CA LEU A 326 17.76 6.54 2.65
C LEU A 326 17.74 5.07 3.07
N LEU A 327 16.69 4.34 2.68
CA LEU A 327 16.50 2.93 2.98
C LEU A 327 16.60 2.13 1.69
N LEU A 328 17.51 1.16 1.64
CA LEU A 328 17.75 0.32 0.46
C LEU A 328 17.42 -1.14 0.83
N ASP A 329 16.38 -1.72 0.24
CA ASP A 329 15.98 -3.12 0.49
C ASP A 329 16.33 -3.98 -0.72
N GLU A 330 17.49 -4.62 -0.71
CA GLU A 330 17.95 -5.53 -1.79
C GLU A 330 17.90 -4.92 -3.21
N ALA A 331 18.16 -3.62 -3.34
CA ALA A 331 17.97 -2.82 -4.57
C ALA A 331 18.75 -3.32 -5.82
N THR A 332 19.68 -4.27 -5.69
CA THR A 332 20.48 -4.81 -6.80
C THR A 332 20.32 -6.31 -7.05
N SER A 333 19.50 -7.02 -6.27
CA SER A 333 19.52 -8.50 -6.28
C SER A 333 18.98 -9.13 -7.57
N ALA A 334 18.03 -8.47 -8.24
CA ALA A 334 17.32 -8.97 -9.42
C ALA A 334 17.90 -8.45 -10.75
N LEU A 335 19.12 -7.92 -10.74
CA LEU A 335 19.77 -7.29 -11.89
C LEU A 335 20.87 -8.17 -12.48
N ASP A 336 21.06 -8.04 -13.79
CA ASP A 336 22.25 -8.54 -14.50
C ASP A 336 23.50 -7.74 -14.11
N SER A 337 24.68 -8.31 -14.33
CA SER A 337 25.97 -7.76 -13.87
C SER A 337 26.33 -6.39 -14.48
N GLU A 338 25.85 -6.06 -15.67
CA GLU A 338 26.09 -4.76 -16.29
C GLU A 338 25.18 -3.69 -15.68
N SER A 339 23.87 -3.97 -15.63
CA SER A 339 22.88 -3.11 -14.98
C SER A 339 23.21 -2.87 -13.50
N GLU A 340 23.70 -3.88 -12.79
CA GLU A 340 24.06 -3.80 -11.37
C GLU A 340 25.15 -2.76 -11.13
N LYS A 341 26.19 -2.69 -11.96
CA LYS A 341 27.28 -1.71 -11.79
C LYS A 341 26.75 -0.29 -11.92
N VAL A 342 25.90 -0.04 -12.92
CA VAL A 342 25.32 1.28 -13.17
C VAL A 342 24.36 1.69 -12.04
N VAL A 343 23.56 0.74 -11.54
CA VAL A 343 22.66 0.96 -10.40
C VAL A 343 23.44 1.18 -9.11
N LYS A 344 24.51 0.42 -8.84
CA LYS A 344 25.38 0.64 -7.67
C LYS A 344 25.93 2.06 -7.67
N GLN A 345 26.47 2.53 -8.80
CA GLN A 345 26.98 3.91 -8.89
C GLN A 345 25.91 4.96 -8.60
N ALA A 346 24.66 4.73 -9.04
CA ALA A 346 23.55 5.61 -8.71
C ALA A 346 23.20 5.59 -7.22
N LEU A 347 23.23 4.41 -6.58
CA LEU A 347 23.01 4.24 -5.14
C LEU A 347 24.12 4.88 -4.29
N ASP A 348 25.39 4.73 -4.69
CA ASP A 348 26.53 5.32 -3.98
C ASP A 348 26.45 6.86 -4.00
N ARG A 349 26.09 7.45 -5.15
CA ARG A 349 25.81 8.89 -5.25
C ARG A 349 24.58 9.31 -4.46
N ALA A 350 23.55 8.46 -4.41
CA ALA A 350 22.36 8.72 -3.63
C ALA A 350 22.62 8.69 -2.12
N ALA A 351 23.50 7.79 -1.65
CA ALA A 351 23.86 7.66 -0.25
C ALA A 351 24.74 8.80 0.24
N ALA A 352 25.53 9.43 -0.64
CA ALA A 352 26.43 10.52 -0.28
C ALA A 352 25.70 11.67 0.45
N GLY A 353 26.16 11.99 1.66
CA GLY A 353 25.60 13.06 2.50
C GLY A 353 24.27 12.71 3.18
N ARG A 354 23.83 11.44 3.14
CA ARG A 354 22.57 10.97 3.73
C ARG A 354 22.84 9.81 4.68
N THR A 355 21.98 9.69 5.69
CA THR A 355 22.03 8.49 6.54
C THR A 355 21.42 7.35 5.75
N THR A 356 22.14 6.25 5.60
CA THR A 356 21.72 5.15 4.72
C THR A 356 21.65 3.84 5.48
N VAL A 357 20.52 3.15 5.40
CA VAL A 357 20.37 1.78 5.91
C VAL A 357 20.13 0.87 4.72
N ALA A 358 21.05 -0.06 4.48
CA ALA A 358 21.02 -0.92 3.31
C ALA A 358 20.94 -2.39 3.70
N VAL A 359 19.87 -3.08 3.30
CA VAL A 359 19.78 -4.54 3.35
C VAL A 359 20.44 -5.08 2.10
N ALA A 360 21.46 -5.91 2.28
CA ALA A 360 22.18 -6.50 1.16
C ALA A 360 22.15 -8.02 1.18
N HIS A 361 21.97 -8.58 -0.02
CA HIS A 361 22.20 -9.98 -0.32
C HIS A 361 23.60 -10.21 -0.91
N ARG A 362 24.21 -9.19 -1.52
CA ARG A 362 25.56 -9.26 -2.13
C ARG A 362 26.56 -8.54 -1.24
N LEU A 363 27.61 -9.22 -0.81
CA LEU A 363 28.58 -8.64 0.12
C LEU A 363 29.43 -7.52 -0.51
N SER A 364 29.52 -7.48 -1.85
CA SER A 364 30.23 -6.42 -2.56
C SER A 364 29.55 -5.04 -2.53
N THR A 365 28.26 -4.96 -2.15
CA THR A 365 27.55 -3.68 -1.99
C THR A 365 27.67 -3.12 -0.57
N VAL A 366 28.12 -3.93 0.40
CA VAL A 366 28.23 -3.53 1.82
C VAL A 366 29.65 -3.42 2.33
N ARG A 367 30.64 -3.76 1.49
CA ARG A 367 32.05 -3.62 1.83
C ARG A 367 32.41 -2.18 2.20
N ASP A 368 31.80 -1.22 1.52
CA ASP A 368 32.07 0.22 1.65
C ASP A 368 31.22 0.87 2.77
N ALA A 369 30.46 0.10 3.55
CA ALA A 369 29.62 0.62 4.62
C ALA A 369 30.44 0.96 5.87
N ASP A 370 30.04 2.02 6.59
CA ASP A 370 30.69 2.46 7.83
C ASP A 370 30.54 1.45 8.96
N ALA A 371 29.42 0.70 8.98
CA ALA A 371 29.23 -0.44 9.86
C ALA A 371 28.32 -1.50 9.21
N ILE A 372 28.55 -2.75 9.58
CA ILE A 372 27.81 -3.91 9.11
C ILE A 372 27.19 -4.60 10.34
N ALA A 373 25.87 -4.67 10.37
CA ALA A 373 25.10 -5.39 11.39
C ALA A 373 24.70 -6.76 10.87
N VAL A 374 25.24 -7.82 11.48
CA VAL A 374 24.99 -9.22 11.10
C VAL A 374 23.82 -9.77 11.92
N PHE A 375 22.71 -10.03 11.26
CA PHE A 375 21.49 -10.56 11.85
C PHE A 375 21.51 -12.08 11.93
N ASN A 376 21.23 -12.61 13.12
CA ASN A 376 21.03 -14.03 13.36
C ASN A 376 19.77 -14.23 14.22
N ARG A 377 18.79 -14.97 13.69
CA ARG A 377 17.55 -15.35 14.41
C ARG A 377 16.82 -14.19 15.13
N GLY A 378 16.84 -12.99 14.55
CA GLY A 378 16.14 -11.82 15.08
C GLY A 378 16.94 -10.95 16.05
N SER A 379 18.22 -11.22 16.27
CA SER A 379 19.15 -10.40 17.04
C SER A 379 20.38 -10.03 16.19
N ILE A 380 21.09 -8.96 16.57
CA ILE A 380 22.37 -8.59 15.96
C ILE A 380 23.46 -9.40 16.67
N ALA A 381 24.15 -10.26 15.92
CA ALA A 381 25.20 -11.13 16.43
C ALA A 381 26.58 -10.47 16.38
N GLU A 382 26.84 -9.70 15.32
CA GLU A 382 28.11 -9.01 15.09
C GLU A 382 27.82 -7.62 14.55
N LEU A 383 28.64 -6.65 14.96
CA LEU A 383 28.57 -5.26 14.52
C LEU A 383 29.99 -4.72 14.40
N GLY A 384 30.35 -4.18 13.23
CA GLY A 384 31.67 -3.61 12.99
C GLY A 384 31.90 -3.26 11.52
N THR A 385 33.10 -2.79 11.21
CA THR A 385 33.53 -2.55 9.82
C THR A 385 33.82 -3.89 9.11
N HIS A 386 33.91 -3.84 7.78
CA HIS A 386 34.27 -5.03 6.98
C HIS A 386 35.55 -5.71 7.48
N ASP A 387 36.62 -4.94 7.69
CA ASP A 387 37.93 -5.48 8.05
C ASP A 387 37.92 -6.07 9.48
N GLU A 388 37.22 -5.43 10.41
CA GLU A 388 37.05 -5.93 11.78
C GLU A 388 36.30 -7.27 11.81
N LEU A 389 35.19 -7.37 11.07
CA LEU A 389 34.37 -8.59 11.04
C LEU A 389 35.06 -9.75 10.32
N VAL A 390 35.83 -9.46 9.27
CA VAL A 390 36.68 -10.46 8.60
C VAL A 390 37.78 -10.97 9.54
N ALA A 391 38.41 -10.06 10.31
CA ALA A 391 39.44 -10.42 11.28
C ALA A 391 38.88 -11.27 12.45
N GLN A 392 37.65 -11.01 12.88
CA GLN A 392 36.95 -11.77 13.93
C GLN A 392 36.65 -13.22 13.54
N ARG A 393 36.65 -13.55 12.24
CA ARG A 393 36.33 -14.89 11.71
C ARG A 393 34.99 -15.47 12.18
N GLY A 394 34.00 -14.59 12.37
CA GLY A 394 32.65 -14.93 12.80
C GLY A 394 31.69 -15.36 11.68
N LEU A 395 30.39 -15.16 11.89
CA LEU A 395 29.32 -15.36 10.92
C LEU A 395 29.53 -14.54 9.66
N TYR A 396 29.96 -13.28 9.77
CA TYR A 396 30.24 -12.46 8.59
C TYR A 396 31.33 -13.07 7.71
N TYR A 397 32.43 -13.52 8.32
CA TYR A 397 33.53 -14.16 7.61
C TYR A 397 33.08 -15.42 6.86
N GLN A 398 32.22 -16.24 7.47
CA GLN A 398 31.65 -17.41 6.81
C GLN A 398 30.81 -17.04 5.58
N MET A 399 30.02 -15.95 5.66
CA MET A 399 29.27 -15.44 4.51
C MET A 399 30.19 -14.95 3.39
N VAL A 400 31.28 -14.25 3.74
CA VAL A 400 32.29 -13.79 2.77
C VAL A 400 32.93 -14.96 2.05
N LEU A 401 33.36 -15.99 2.80
CA LEU A 401 33.98 -17.19 2.23
C LEU A 401 33.02 -17.93 1.28
N GLY A 402 31.74 -18.05 1.67
CA GLY A 402 30.71 -18.66 0.83
C GLY A 402 30.54 -17.92 -0.49
N GLN A 403 30.44 -16.59 -0.46
CA GLN A 403 30.26 -15.80 -1.69
C GLN A 403 31.52 -15.69 -2.56
N SER A 404 32.72 -15.78 -1.98
CA SER A 404 33.96 -15.81 -2.78
C SER A 404 34.08 -17.09 -3.59
N LEU A 405 33.64 -18.23 -3.03
CA LEU A 405 33.62 -19.51 -3.74
C LEU A 405 32.62 -19.51 -4.89
N ASP A 406 31.44 -18.91 -4.70
CA ASP A 406 30.44 -18.77 -5.78
C ASP A 406 30.96 -17.88 -6.93
N ARG A 407 31.75 -16.84 -6.62
CA ARG A 407 32.37 -15.97 -7.63
C ARG A 407 33.48 -16.63 -8.43
N GLU A 408 34.18 -17.62 -7.87
CA GLU A 408 35.20 -18.38 -8.59
C GLU A 408 34.60 -19.53 -9.42
N ALA A 409 33.36 -19.92 -9.14
CA ALA A 409 32.64 -20.98 -9.85
C ALA A 409 31.80 -20.49 -11.06
N THR A 410 31.57 -19.18 -11.18
CA THR A 410 30.90 -18.51 -12.32
C THR A 410 31.90 -17.73 -13.15
#